data_AF-A0A415KJL8-F1
#
_entry.id   AF-A0A415KJL8-F1
#
_cell.length_a   1.000
_cell.length_b   1.000
_cell.length_c   1.000
_cell.angle_alpha   90.00
_cell.angle_beta   90.00
_cell.angle_gamma   90.00
#
_symmetry.space_group_name_H-M   'P 1'
#
loop_
_entity.id
_entity.type
_entity.pdbx_description
1 polymer ?
#
loop_
_entity_poly.entity_id
_entity_poly.type
_entity_poly.pdbx_seq_one_letter_code
_entity_poly.pdbx_strand_id
1 'polypeptide(L)'
;MPTIEKQRRMDLRLTERQRLTYERAAALRGQTLTQWATAHLDESSARDIAEASTTYLSPDGFDAFCEMLDSPMPQAAKALLDRKAIWE
;
A
#
# COMPACT_ATOMS: atom_id res chain seq x y z
N MET A 1 -16.04 25.35 4.32
CA MET A 1 -15.14 24.20 4.08
C MET A 1 -14.20 24.12 5.26
N PRO A 2 -14.19 23.03 6.04
CA PRO A 2 -13.22 22.91 7.14
C PRO A 2 -11.82 22.89 6.53
N THR A 3 -10.95 23.79 7.00
CA THR A 3 -9.56 23.88 6.58
C THR A 3 -8.83 22.64 7.08
N ILE A 4 -8.27 21.83 6.18
CA ILE A 4 -7.44 20.68 6.58
C ILE A 4 -6.17 21.24 7.21
N GLU A 5 -6.05 21.13 8.52
CA GLU A 5 -4.92 21.63 9.28
C GLU A 5 -3.72 20.69 9.16
N LYS A 6 -2.55 21.24 8.78
CA LYS A 6 -1.30 20.47 8.65
C LYS A 6 -0.60 20.36 10.01
N GLN A 7 -0.96 19.35 10.79
CA GLN A 7 -0.48 19.18 12.17
C GLN A 7 0.90 18.50 12.30
N ARG A 8 1.40 17.88 11.22
CA ARG A 8 2.66 17.12 11.22
C ARG A 8 3.66 17.72 10.23
N ARG A 9 4.94 17.67 10.59
CA ARG A 9 6.06 18.15 9.78
C ARG A 9 7.00 17.00 9.42
N MET A 10 7.57 17.06 8.23
CA MET A 10 8.61 16.16 7.76
C MET A 10 9.86 16.99 7.45
N ASP A 11 10.98 16.66 8.10
CA ASP A 11 12.26 17.32 7.90
C ASP A 11 13.19 16.47 7.03
N LEU A 12 13.64 17.03 5.92
CA LEU A 12 14.46 16.33 4.92
C LEU A 12 15.75 17.12 4.65
N ARG A 13 16.89 16.45 4.76
CA ARG A 13 18.17 16.98 4.25
C ARG A 13 18.35 16.50 2.82
N LEU A 14 18.57 17.44 1.91
CA LEU A 14 18.76 17.16 0.50
C LEU A 14 20.17 17.57 0.09
N THR A 15 20.76 16.81 -0.82
CA THR A 15 21.89 17.29 -1.61
C THR A 15 21.44 18.41 -2.55
N GLU A 16 22.36 19.26 -2.98
CA GLU A 16 22.08 20.32 -3.96
C GLU A 16 21.45 19.75 -5.23
N ARG A 17 22.02 18.67 -5.77
CA ARG A 17 21.48 17.97 -6.95
C ARG A 17 20.03 17.52 -6.76
N GLN A 18 19.68 16.94 -5.61
CA GLN A 18 18.30 16.54 -5.32
C GLN A 18 17.38 17.76 -5.28
N ARG A 19 17.78 18.82 -4.57
CA ARG A 19 16.98 20.05 -4.44
C ARG A 19 16.66 20.65 -5.81
N LEU A 20 17.69 20.86 -6.64
CA LEU A 20 17.54 21.43 -7.99
C LEU A 20 16.68 20.57 -8.90
N THR A 21 16.85 19.24 -8.82
CA THR A 21 16.08 18.30 -9.63
C THR A 21 14.59 18.34 -9.26
N TYR A 22 14.27 18.31 -7.96
CA TYR A 22 12.89 18.34 -7.49
C TYR A 22 12.22 19.70 -7.73
N GLU A 23 12.95 20.81 -7.59
CA GLU A 23 12.42 22.14 -7.93
C GLU A 23 12.06 22.25 -9.41
N ARG A 24 12.93 21.76 -10.29
CA ARG A 24 12.64 21.74 -11.73
C ARG A 24 11.40 20.89 -12.02
N ALA A 25 11.28 19.72 -11.41
CA ALA A 25 10.11 18.86 -11.58
C ALA A 25 8.81 19.51 -11.07
N ALA A 26 8.87 20.19 -9.92
CA ALA A 26 7.74 20.93 -9.37
C ALA A 26 7.34 22.11 -10.27
N ALA A 27 8.31 22.88 -10.76
CA ALA A 27 8.08 24.02 -11.64
C ALA A 27 7.42 23.62 -12.96
N LEU A 28 7.80 22.47 -13.55
CA LEU A 28 7.17 21.92 -14.75
C LEU A 28 5.68 21.59 -14.54
N ARG A 29 5.25 21.37 -13.30
CA ARG A 29 3.84 21.13 -12.93
C ARG A 29 3.15 22.36 -12.34
N GLY A 30 3.81 23.51 -12.28
CA GLY A 30 3.27 24.72 -11.63
C GLY A 30 3.06 24.56 -10.12
N GLN A 31 3.83 23.68 -9.48
CA GLN A 31 3.72 23.35 -8.06
C GLN A 31 4.93 23.90 -7.28
N THR A 32 4.73 24.16 -6.00
CA THR A 32 5.88 24.33 -5.07
C THR A 32 6.60 23.00 -4.85
N LEU A 33 7.87 23.03 -4.42
CA LEU A 33 8.60 21.80 -4.09
C LEU A 33 7.80 20.94 -3.11
N THR A 34 7.26 21.55 -2.04
CA THR A 34 6.56 20.81 -0.99
C THR A 34 5.31 20.13 -1.54
N GLN A 35 4.50 20.82 -2.34
CA GLN A 35 3.30 20.22 -2.95
C GLN A 35 3.66 19.05 -3.88
N TRP A 36 4.67 19.24 -4.72
CA TRP A 36 5.14 18.21 -5.64
C TRP A 36 5.67 16.99 -4.87
N ALA A 37 6.49 17.22 -3.84
CA ALA A 37 7.08 16.16 -3.04
C ALA A 37 6.01 15.38 -2.26
N THR A 38 5.06 16.06 -1.59
CA THR A 38 3.99 15.37 -0.87
C THR A 38 3.11 14.54 -1.80
N ALA A 39 2.76 15.06 -2.98
CA ALA A 39 1.96 14.31 -3.95
C ALA A 39 2.66 13.02 -4.42
N HIS A 40 3.97 13.09 -4.71
CA HIS A 40 4.71 11.90 -5.13
C HIS A 40 4.93 10.90 -3.99
N LEU A 41 5.06 11.38 -2.75
CA LEU A 41 5.13 10.51 -1.58
C LEU A 41 3.78 9.83 -1.32
N ASP A 42 2.66 10.53 -1.48
CA ASP A 42 1.32 9.95 -1.38
C ASP A 42 1.12 8.88 -2.46
N GLU A 43 1.44 9.17 -3.72
CA GLU A 43 1.37 8.20 -4.82
C GLU A 43 2.24 6.96 -4.58
N SER A 44 3.50 7.16 -4.15
CA SER A 44 4.40 6.03 -3.90
C SER A 44 3.94 5.20 -2.71
N SER A 45 3.53 5.83 -1.61
CA SER A 45 3.05 5.11 -0.44
C SER A 45 1.79 4.30 -0.73
N ALA A 46 0.85 4.86 -1.49
CA ALA A 46 -0.35 4.13 -1.91
C ALA A 46 -0.02 2.91 -2.77
N ARG A 47 0.91 3.05 -3.72
CA ARG A 47 1.39 1.93 -4.55
C ARG A 47 2.06 0.85 -3.70
N ASP A 48 2.99 1.23 -2.84
CA ASP A 48 3.79 0.28 -2.06
C ASP A 48 2.90 -0.48 -1.06
N ILE A 49 1.92 0.20 -0.45
CA ILE A 49 0.91 -0.43 0.41
C ILE A 49 0.04 -1.40 -0.40
N ALA A 50 -0.44 -0.98 -1.57
CA ALA A 50 -1.29 -1.82 -2.41
C ALA A 50 -0.54 -3.08 -2.88
N GLU A 51 0.71 -2.94 -3.31
CA GLU A 51 1.57 -4.06 -3.71
C GLU A 51 1.80 -5.05 -2.57
N ALA A 52 2.07 -4.56 -1.35
CA ALA A 52 2.31 -5.42 -0.20
C ALA A 52 1.04 -6.09 0.34
N SER A 53 -0.14 -5.49 0.15
CA SER A 53 -1.41 -5.96 0.72
C SER A 53 -2.31 -6.70 -0.26
N THR A 54 -2.02 -6.64 -1.57
CA THR A 54 -2.84 -7.26 -2.61
C THR A 54 -2.22 -8.56 -3.08
N THR A 55 -2.96 -9.67 -2.97
CA THR A 55 -2.60 -10.93 -3.63
C THR A 55 -3.20 -10.95 -5.02
N TYR A 56 -2.35 -11.11 -6.04
CA TYR A 56 -2.78 -11.25 -7.44
C TYR A 56 -2.84 -12.73 -7.81
N LEU A 57 -3.95 -13.13 -8.41
CA LEU A 57 -4.15 -14.47 -8.97
C LEU A 57 -4.29 -14.37 -10.49
N SER A 58 -3.88 -15.42 -11.21
CA SER A 58 -4.28 -15.57 -12.62
C SER A 58 -5.81 -15.73 -12.70
N PRO A 59 -6.44 -15.50 -13.86
CA PRO A 59 -7.88 -15.75 -14.03
C PRO A 59 -8.30 -17.16 -13.56
N ASP A 60 -7.61 -18.20 -14.06
CA ASP A 60 -7.88 -19.59 -13.66
C ASP A 60 -7.65 -19.82 -12.16
N GLY A 61 -6.64 -19.17 -11.57
CA GLY A 61 -6.36 -19.26 -10.14
C GLY A 61 -7.42 -18.55 -9.28
N PHE A 62 -8.01 -17.47 -9.81
CA PHE A 62 -9.11 -16.77 -9.17
C PHE A 62 -10.41 -17.58 -9.24
N ASP A 63 -10.71 -18.20 -10.39
CA ASP A 63 -11.86 -19.09 -10.54
C ASP A 63 -11.75 -20.29 -9.58
N ALA A 64 -10.58 -20.93 -9.51
CA ALA A 64 -10.33 -22.01 -8.56
C ALA A 64 -10.46 -21.54 -7.09
N PHE A 65 -10.01 -20.32 -6.78
CA PHE A 65 -10.19 -19.73 -5.46
C PHE A 65 -11.67 -19.51 -5.12
N CYS A 66 -12.47 -19.00 -6.05
CA CYS A 66 -13.91 -18.85 -5.88
C CYS A 66 -14.61 -20.20 -5.65
N GLU A 67 -14.30 -21.22 -6.46
CA GLU A 67 -14.83 -22.59 -6.26
C GLU A 67 -14.48 -23.16 -4.89
N MET A 68 -13.26 -22.89 -4.40
CA MET A 68 -12.83 -23.29 -3.05
C MET A 68 -13.58 -22.55 -1.94
N LEU A 69 -13.97 -21.29 -2.13
CA LEU A 69 -14.76 -20.53 -1.16
C LEU A 69 -16.21 -21.04 -1.05
N ASP A 70 -16.80 -21.44 -2.17
CA ASP A 70 -18.17 -21.98 -2.22
C ASP A 70 -18.25 -23.44 -1.76
N SER A 71 -17.13 -24.17 -1.85
CA SER A 71 -17.02 -25.56 -1.42
C SER A 71 -17.08 -25.69 0.10
N PRO A 72 -17.65 -26.80 0.63
CA PRO A 72 -17.64 -27.04 2.06
C PRO A 72 -16.20 -27.17 2.57
N MET A 73 -15.95 -26.68 3.78
CA MET A 73 -14.63 -26.74 4.41
C MET A 73 -14.03 -28.15 4.31
N PRO A 74 -12.79 -28.29 3.79
CA PRO A 74 -12.15 -29.59 3.64
C PRO A 74 -12.04 -30.33 4.98
N GLN A 75 -12.19 -31.66 4.95
CA GLN A 75 -12.15 -32.48 6.18
C GLN A 75 -10.83 -32.31 6.94
N ALA A 76 -9.71 -32.09 6.24
CA ALA A 76 -8.41 -31.82 6.86
C ALA A 76 -8.40 -30.50 7.67
N ALA A 77 -9.07 -29.46 7.17
CA ALA A 77 -9.19 -28.18 7.88
C ALA A 77 -10.09 -28.32 9.12
N LYS A 78 -11.20 -29.06 9.01
CA LYS A 78 -12.06 -29.41 10.16
C LYS A 78 -11.28 -30.17 11.23
N ALA A 79 -10.57 -31.23 10.82
CA ALA A 79 -9.75 -32.03 11.71
C ALA A 79 -8.59 -31.25 12.35
N LEU A 80 -8.10 -30.18 11.70
CA LEU A 80 -7.11 -29.27 12.29
C LEU A 80 -7.74 -28.40 13.38
N LEU A 81 -8.93 -27.84 13.14
CA LEU A 81 -9.66 -27.02 14.12
C LEU A 81 -10.09 -27.83 15.35
N ASP A 82 -10.41 -29.11 15.18
CA ASP A 82 -10.79 -30.02 16.28
C ASP A 82 -9.61 -30.41 17.18
N ARG A 83 -8.36 -30.12 16.79
CA ARG A 83 -7.19 -30.41 17.62
C ARG A 83 -7.13 -29.41 18.78
N LYS A 84 -7.04 -29.94 20.00
CA LYS A 84 -6.67 -29.11 21.17
C LYS A 84 -5.28 -28.53 20.95
N ALA A 85 -5.14 -27.22 21.21
CA ALA A 85 -3.84 -26.58 21.20
C ALA A 85 -2.91 -27.28 22.21
N ILE A 86 -1.68 -27.56 21.78
CA ILE A 86 -0.67 -28.27 22.59
C ILE A 86 0.00 -27.30 23.61
N TRP A 87 -0.34 -26.01 23.55
CA TRP A 87 0.19 -24.98 24.42
C TRP A 87 -0.76 -24.74 25.61
N GLU A 88 -0.71 -25.65 26.59
CA GLU A 88 -1.05 -25.39 27.99
C GLU A 88 0.21 -25.51 28.85
#